data_AF-A0A2N2GFW9-F1
#
_entry.id   AF-A0A2N2GFW9-F1
#
_cell.length_a   1.000
_cell.length_b   1.000
_cell.length_c   1.000
_cell.angle_alpha   90.00
_cell.angle_beta   90.00
_cell.angle_gamma   90.00
#
_symmetry.space_group_name_H-M   'P 1'
#
loop_
_entity.id
_entity.type
_entity.pdbx_description
1 polymer ?
#
loop_
_entity_poly.entity_id
_entity_poly.type
_entity_poly.pdbx_seq_one_letter_code
_entity_poly.pdbx_strand_id
1 'polypeptide(L)'
;MKEEDKNNQSALFEWSEKKDEALEIISGFFKWIEDEDEALSIIMKSSYGVLIIAFLNGLIGSLTLPAVVPDAIFLLISGVLLLWLKSRIVAVLLLLFGIASLVVTLLNIAGYTQIVGTNIIFTIIIFWLSIKAVEATFKLHGKFREEENDL
;
A
#
# COMPACT_ATOMS: atom_id res chain seq x y z
N MET A 1 -6.52 -20.53 39.47
CA MET A 1 -6.83 -21.49 38.39
C MET A 1 -8.06 -21.12 37.57
N LYS A 2 -9.24 -20.79 38.15
CA LYS A 2 -10.43 -20.37 37.36
C LYS A 2 -10.38 -18.97 36.71
N GLU A 3 -9.52 -18.08 37.21
CA GLU A 3 -9.47 -16.67 36.77
C GLU A 3 -8.52 -16.47 35.58
N GLU A 4 -7.47 -17.28 35.50
CA GLU A 4 -6.49 -17.30 34.41
C GLU A 4 -7.10 -17.86 33.11
N ASP A 5 -7.93 -18.91 33.22
CA ASP A 5 -8.67 -19.47 32.08
C ASP A 5 -9.68 -18.48 31.49
N LYS A 6 -10.35 -17.67 32.33
CA LYS A 6 -11.28 -16.64 31.85
C LYS A 6 -10.56 -15.54 31.09
N ASN A 7 -9.42 -15.08 31.59
CA ASN A 7 -8.63 -14.04 30.95
C ASN A 7 -8.06 -14.50 29.59
N ASN A 8 -7.65 -15.76 29.50
CA ASN A 8 -7.17 -16.35 28.26
C ASN A 8 -8.31 -16.49 27.22
N GLN A 9 -9.52 -16.87 27.64
CA GLN A 9 -10.67 -16.94 26.73
C GLN A 9 -11.12 -15.57 26.23
N SER A 10 -11.10 -14.52 27.06
CA SER A 10 -11.41 -13.16 26.60
C SER A 10 -10.37 -12.64 25.61
N ALA A 11 -9.08 -12.91 25.85
CA ALA A 11 -8.02 -12.53 24.93
C ALA A 11 -8.14 -13.26 23.57
N LEU A 12 -8.49 -14.55 23.59
CA LEU A 12 -8.73 -15.33 22.36
C LEU A 12 -9.93 -14.80 21.57
N PHE A 13 -11.00 -14.37 22.26
CA PHE A 13 -12.17 -13.79 21.61
C PHE A 13 -11.84 -12.44 20.95
N GLU A 14 -11.17 -11.54 21.68
CA GLU A 14 -10.73 -10.23 21.14
C GLU A 14 -9.77 -10.39 19.95
N TRP A 15 -8.86 -11.37 20.02
CA TRP A 15 -7.94 -11.66 18.93
C TRP A 15 -8.63 -12.25 17.71
N SER A 16 -9.68 -13.07 17.91
CA SER A 16 -10.51 -13.59 16.80
C SER A 16 -11.26 -12.47 16.10
N GLU A 17 -11.91 -11.59 16.86
CA GLU A 17 -12.68 -10.46 16.32
C GLU A 17 -11.79 -9.52 15.50
N LYS A 18 -10.62 -9.12 16.05
CA LYS A 18 -9.64 -8.30 15.33
C LYS A 18 -9.09 -8.98 14.08
N LYS A 19 -8.92 -10.31 14.12
CA LYS A 19 -8.45 -11.09 12.96
C LYS A 19 -9.50 -11.11 11.86
N ASP A 20 -10.77 -11.29 12.20
CA ASP A 20 -11.87 -11.32 11.24
C ASP A 20 -12.05 -9.94 10.58
N GLU A 21 -11.96 -8.86 11.35
CA GLU A 21 -11.96 -7.48 10.84
C GLU A 21 -10.78 -7.21 9.89
N ALA A 22 -9.57 -7.66 10.26
CA ALA A 22 -8.39 -7.55 9.39
C ALA A 22 -8.55 -8.36 8.10
N LEU A 23 -9.12 -9.57 8.16
CA LEU A 23 -9.38 -10.40 6.98
C LEU A 23 -10.43 -9.78 6.07
N GLU A 24 -11.46 -9.15 6.63
CA GLU A 24 -12.47 -8.44 5.85
C GLU A 24 -11.84 -7.26 5.10
N ILE A 25 -11.02 -6.45 5.79
CA ILE A 25 -10.27 -5.33 5.18
C ILE A 25 -9.36 -5.83 4.06
N ILE A 26 -8.62 -6.92 4.29
CA ILE A 26 -7.75 -7.53 3.28
C ILE A 26 -8.59 -8.01 2.10
N SER A 27 -9.68 -8.73 2.33
CA SER A 27 -10.55 -9.26 1.28
C SER A 27 -11.20 -8.16 0.45
N GLY A 28 -11.62 -7.06 1.07
CA GLY A 28 -12.11 -5.86 0.40
C GLY A 28 -11.05 -5.23 -0.50
N PHE A 29 -9.78 -5.26 -0.08
CA PHE A 29 -8.67 -4.81 -0.91
C PHE A 29 -8.44 -5.67 -2.17
N PHE A 30 -8.94 -6.91 -2.20
CA PHE A 30 -8.91 -7.78 -3.38
C PHE A 30 -10.15 -7.71 -4.25
N LYS A 31 -11.26 -7.16 -3.75
CA LYS A 31 -12.47 -6.97 -4.55
C LYS A 31 -12.25 -5.97 -5.68
N TRP A 32 -13.08 -6.10 -6.70
CA TRP A 32 -13.18 -5.13 -7.78
C TRP A 32 -13.92 -3.90 -7.28
N ILE A 33 -13.45 -2.73 -7.68
CA ILE A 33 -14.04 -1.44 -7.26
C ILE A 33 -15.36 -1.24 -8.00
N GLU A 34 -16.47 -1.16 -7.27
CA GLU A 34 -17.82 -1.07 -7.84
C GLU A 34 -18.38 0.36 -7.85
N ASP A 35 -18.08 1.16 -6.84
CA ASP A 35 -18.60 2.52 -6.65
C ASP A 35 -17.49 3.59 -6.50
N GLU A 36 -17.91 4.86 -6.56
CA GLU A 36 -17.00 6.01 -6.46
C GLU A 36 -16.39 6.16 -5.05
N ASP A 37 -17.19 5.93 -4.01
CA ASP A 37 -16.78 6.03 -2.62
C ASP A 37 -15.70 4.99 -2.26
N GLU A 38 -15.82 3.76 -2.77
CA GLU A 38 -14.82 2.70 -2.65
C GLU A 38 -13.55 3.05 -3.42
N ALA A 39 -13.67 3.65 -4.61
CA ALA A 39 -12.50 4.13 -5.36
C ALA A 39 -11.73 5.19 -4.56
N LEU A 40 -12.43 6.16 -3.97
CA LEU A 40 -11.84 7.18 -3.10
C LEU A 40 -11.20 6.57 -1.85
N SER A 41 -11.88 5.63 -1.21
CA SER A 41 -11.38 4.91 -0.03
C SER A 41 -10.10 4.14 -0.36
N ILE A 42 -10.04 3.47 -1.51
CA ILE A 42 -8.85 2.73 -1.97
C ILE A 42 -7.69 3.69 -2.27
N ILE A 43 -7.94 4.83 -2.92
CA ILE A 43 -6.90 5.84 -3.17
C ILE A 43 -6.34 6.36 -1.84
N MET A 44 -7.21 6.67 -0.86
CA MET A 44 -6.79 7.12 0.46
C MET A 44 -5.98 6.06 1.19
N LYS A 45 -6.48 4.83 1.31
CA LYS A 45 -5.79 3.72 1.97
C LYS A 45 -4.44 3.42 1.30
N SER A 46 -4.39 3.44 -0.03
CA SER A 46 -3.15 3.25 -0.78
C SER A 46 -2.14 4.37 -0.53
N SER A 47 -2.61 5.61 -0.50
CA SER A 47 -1.78 6.77 -0.21
C SER A 47 -1.19 6.70 1.21
N TYR A 48 -2.02 6.41 2.22
CA TYR A 48 -1.54 6.23 3.60
C TYR A 48 -0.56 5.06 3.72
N GLY A 49 -0.84 3.94 3.08
CA GLY A 49 0.07 2.80 3.05
C GLY A 49 1.44 3.16 2.47
N VAL A 50 1.46 3.89 1.35
CA VAL A 50 2.70 4.39 0.74
C VAL A 50 3.43 5.37 1.66
N LEU A 51 2.71 6.30 2.31
CA LEU A 51 3.30 7.26 3.25
C LEU A 51 3.91 6.60 4.48
N ILE A 52 3.25 5.59 5.03
CA ILE A 52 3.78 4.80 6.16
C ILE A 52 5.08 4.11 5.73
N ILE A 53 5.11 3.49 4.56
CA ILE A 53 6.31 2.82 4.05
C ILE A 53 7.42 3.84 3.77
N ALA A 54 7.09 5.01 3.21
CA ALA A 54 8.04 6.09 3.01
C ALA A 54 8.67 6.56 4.33
N PHE A 55 7.85 6.72 5.37
CA PHE A 55 8.32 7.09 6.70
C PHE A 55 9.23 6.02 7.31
N LEU A 56 8.85 4.75 7.23
CA LEU A 56 9.68 3.64 7.70
C LEU A 56 11.01 3.55 6.95
N ASN A 57 10.99 3.67 5.62
CA ASN A 57 12.21 3.68 4.80
C ASN A 57 13.09 4.89 5.10
N GLY A 58 12.51 6.06 5.41
CA GLY A 58 13.27 7.24 5.83
C GLY A 58 13.97 7.05 7.17
N LEU A 59 13.27 6.46 8.15
CA LEU A 59 13.86 6.12 9.46
C LEU A 59 14.98 5.10 9.31
N ILE A 60 14.76 4.03 8.56
CA ILE A 60 15.78 2.99 8.31
C ILE A 60 16.96 3.59 7.53
N GLY A 61 16.69 4.35 6.48
CA GLY A 61 17.70 4.93 5.61
C GLY A 61 18.59 5.95 6.30
N SER A 62 18.05 6.75 7.22
CA SER A 62 18.84 7.72 7.99
C SER A 62 19.79 7.07 9.00
N LEU A 63 19.49 5.86 9.50
CA LEU A 63 20.27 5.18 10.53
C LEU A 63 21.23 4.10 9.98
N THR A 64 20.85 3.42 8.90
CA THR A 64 21.55 2.19 8.47
C THR A 64 22.03 2.25 7.03
N LEU A 65 21.19 2.73 6.10
CA LEU A 65 21.41 2.56 4.66
C LEU A 65 20.99 3.83 3.90
N PRO A 66 21.91 4.80 3.73
CA PRO A 66 21.61 6.08 3.07
C PRO A 66 21.06 5.93 1.64
N ALA A 67 21.37 4.82 0.97
CA ALA A 67 20.89 4.50 -0.37
C ALA A 67 19.36 4.34 -0.46
N VAL A 68 18.66 4.12 0.66
CA VAL A 68 17.19 3.94 0.71
C VAL A 68 16.47 5.30 0.89
N VAL A 69 17.19 6.37 1.24
CA VAL A 69 16.61 7.70 1.47
C VAL A 69 15.98 8.29 0.20
N PRO A 70 16.59 8.21 -1.00
CA PRO A 70 15.95 8.67 -2.23
C PRO A 70 14.61 7.98 -2.50
N ASP A 71 14.52 6.65 -2.28
CA ASP A 71 13.29 5.88 -2.43
C ASP A 71 12.21 6.35 -1.46
N ALA A 72 12.59 6.60 -0.20
CA ALA A 72 11.70 7.15 0.81
C ALA A 72 11.14 8.52 0.41
N ILE A 73 11.98 9.41 -0.13
CA ILE A 73 11.55 10.74 -0.60
C ILE A 73 10.59 10.61 -1.79
N PHE A 74 10.91 9.75 -2.76
CA PHE A 74 10.04 9.51 -3.92
C PHE A 74 8.67 8.97 -3.50
N LEU A 75 8.64 7.99 -2.59
CA LEU A 75 7.40 7.42 -2.06
C LEU A 75 6.61 8.46 -1.25
N LEU A 76 7.29 9.30 -0.47
CA LEU A 76 6.65 10.37 0.29
C LEU A 76 5.93 11.35 -0.64
N ILE A 77 6.64 11.86 -1.65
CA ILE A 77 6.08 12.80 -2.63
C ILE A 77 4.92 12.14 -3.39
N SER A 78 5.11 10.91 -3.87
CA SER A 78 4.09 10.18 -4.61
C SER A 78 2.85 9.92 -3.75
N GLY A 79 3.01 9.54 -2.48
CA GLY A 79 1.92 9.32 -1.54
C GLY A 79 1.13 10.60 -1.25
N VAL A 80 1.81 11.73 -1.03
CA VAL A 80 1.13 13.03 -0.82
C VAL A 80 0.39 13.46 -2.08
N LEU A 81 1.03 13.38 -3.25
CA LEU A 81 0.42 13.76 -4.52
C LEU A 81 -0.77 12.87 -4.87
N LEU A 82 -0.69 11.57 -4.59
CA LEU A 82 -1.80 10.65 -4.81
C LEU A 82 -2.99 10.99 -3.91
N LEU A 83 -2.73 11.33 -2.64
CA LEU A 83 -3.76 11.71 -1.67
C LEU A 83 -4.48 13.01 -2.08
N TRP A 84 -3.71 14.02 -2.51
CA TRP A 84 -4.26 15.36 -2.78
C TRP A 84 -4.84 15.48 -4.18
N LEU A 85 -4.12 15.00 -5.19
CA LEU A 85 -4.50 15.21 -6.60
C LEU A 85 -5.32 14.06 -7.17
N LYS A 86 -5.32 12.87 -6.52
CA LYS A 86 -5.95 11.65 -7.04
C LYS A 86 -5.53 11.36 -8.49
N SER A 87 -4.30 11.76 -8.85
CA SER A 87 -3.86 11.85 -10.24
C SER A 87 -3.52 10.47 -10.81
N ARG A 88 -4.10 10.16 -11.97
CA ARG A 88 -3.79 8.95 -12.76
C ARG A 88 -2.30 8.84 -13.08
N ILE A 89 -1.66 9.97 -13.40
CA ILE A 89 -0.23 10.00 -13.75
C ILE A 89 0.62 9.60 -12.54
N VAL A 90 0.28 10.11 -11.35
CA VAL A 90 0.99 9.78 -10.11
C VAL A 90 0.82 8.30 -9.77
N ALA A 91 -0.38 7.74 -9.92
CA ALA A 91 -0.63 6.32 -9.70
C ALA A 91 0.20 5.44 -10.65
N VAL A 92 0.28 5.81 -11.94
CA VAL A 92 1.09 5.09 -12.94
C VAL A 92 2.58 5.19 -12.63
N LEU A 93 3.08 6.36 -12.23
CA LEU A 93 4.48 6.53 -11.81
C LEU A 93 4.81 5.68 -10.59
N LEU A 94 3.90 5.60 -9.62
CA LEU A 94 4.06 4.74 -8.45
C LEU A 94 4.09 3.26 -8.84
N LEU A 95 3.28 2.85 -9.82
CA LEU A 95 3.28 1.48 -10.35
C LEU A 95 4.59 1.16 -11.07
N LEU A 96 5.09 2.06 -11.92
CA LEU A 96 6.38 1.89 -12.59
C LEU A 96 7.53 1.79 -11.59
N PHE A 97 7.50 2.61 -10.53
CA PHE A 97 8.44 2.51 -9.43
C PHE A 97 8.34 1.14 -8.74
N GLY A 98 7.13 0.69 -8.40
CA GLY A 98 6.90 -0.62 -7.80
C GLY A 98 7.44 -1.78 -8.65
N ILE A 99 7.24 -1.74 -9.97
CA ILE A 99 7.80 -2.72 -10.92
C ILE A 99 9.33 -2.68 -10.91
N ALA A 100 9.93 -1.49 -11.01
CA ALA A 100 11.37 -1.33 -11.00
C ALA A 100 11.99 -1.85 -9.69
N SER A 101 11.40 -1.51 -8.55
CA SER A 101 11.80 -2.03 -7.25
C SER A 101 11.69 -3.56 -7.21
N LEU A 102 10.60 -4.14 -7.72
CA LEU A 102 10.41 -5.60 -7.75
C LEU A 102 11.48 -6.29 -8.60
N VAL A 103 11.82 -5.74 -9.77
CA VAL A 103 12.91 -6.25 -10.61
C VAL A 103 14.25 -6.20 -9.87
N VAL A 104 14.60 -5.08 -9.22
CA VAL A 104 15.83 -4.96 -8.44
C VAL A 104 15.85 -5.97 -7.28
N THR A 105 14.73 -6.14 -6.58
CA THR A 105 14.58 -7.14 -5.53
C THR A 105 14.84 -8.56 -6.04
N LEU A 106 14.26 -8.93 -7.18
CA LEU A 106 14.45 -10.25 -7.78
C LEU A 106 15.91 -10.47 -8.22
N LEU A 107 16.57 -9.45 -8.77
CA LEU A 107 17.98 -9.51 -9.14
C LEU A 107 18.89 -9.68 -7.91
N ASN A 108 18.57 -9.01 -6.81
CA ASN A 108 19.25 -9.18 -5.52
C ASN A 108 19.10 -10.61 -5.00
N ILE A 109 17.88 -11.16 -5.01
CA ILE A 109 17.62 -12.55 -4.58
C ILE A 109 18.38 -13.55 -5.44
N ALA A 110 18.45 -13.31 -6.75
CA ALA A 110 19.18 -14.17 -7.69
C ALA A 110 20.72 -14.00 -7.61
N GLY A 111 21.23 -13.10 -6.76
CA GLY A 111 22.66 -12.90 -6.54
C GLY A 111 23.36 -12.08 -7.62
N TYR A 112 22.62 -11.49 -8.57
CA TYR A 112 23.18 -10.62 -9.61
C TYR A 112 23.57 -9.24 -9.08
N THR A 113 22.95 -8.81 -7.99
CA THR A 113 23.20 -7.52 -7.33
C THR A 113 23.33 -7.70 -5.83
N GLN A 114 24.16 -6.88 -5.18
CA GLN A 114 24.32 -6.86 -3.72
C GLN A 114 23.89 -5.50 -3.15
N ILE A 115 22.73 -5.02 -3.59
CA ILE A 115 22.16 -3.79 -3.05
C ILE A 115 21.54 -4.15 -1.69
N VAL A 116 22.33 -3.95 -0.63
CA VAL A 116 21.89 -4.10 0.77
C VAL A 116 20.87 -3.00 1.06
N GLY A 117 19.60 -3.38 1.28
CA GLY A 117 18.54 -2.43 1.65
C GLY A 117 17.18 -2.66 0.98
N THR A 118 17.11 -3.53 -0.03
CA THR A 118 15.84 -3.82 -0.69
C THR A 118 15.00 -4.79 0.13
N ASN A 119 14.02 -4.27 0.87
CA ASN A 119 13.11 -5.09 1.67
C ASN A 119 12.00 -5.66 0.79
N ILE A 120 12.07 -6.97 0.51
CA ILE A 120 11.09 -7.73 -0.29
C ILE A 120 9.65 -7.44 0.15
N ILE A 121 9.43 -7.35 1.46
CA ILE A 121 8.10 -7.14 2.04
C ILE A 121 7.56 -5.77 1.62
N PHE A 122 8.34 -4.70 1.77
CA PHE A 122 7.93 -3.36 1.38
C PHE A 122 7.72 -3.26 -0.14
N THR A 123 8.57 -3.91 -0.93
CA THR A 123 8.42 -3.93 -2.38
C THR A 123 7.09 -4.56 -2.81
N ILE A 124 6.71 -5.70 -2.24
CA ILE A 124 5.44 -6.37 -2.57
C ILE A 124 4.25 -5.49 -2.18
N ILE A 125 4.30 -4.88 -0.99
CA ILE A 125 3.20 -4.01 -0.53
C ILE A 125 3.07 -2.78 -1.44
N ILE A 126 4.17 -2.07 -1.73
CA ILE A 126 4.15 -0.91 -2.63
C ILE A 126 3.59 -1.29 -4.00
N PHE A 127 4.06 -2.42 -4.55
CA PHE A 127 3.60 -2.91 -5.84
C PHE A 127 2.09 -3.17 -5.83
N TRP A 128 1.57 -3.85 -4.81
CA TRP A 128 0.14 -4.10 -4.69
C TRP A 128 -0.69 -2.82 -4.53
N LEU A 129 -0.27 -1.92 -3.64
CA LEU A 129 -0.92 -0.62 -3.44
C LEU A 129 -0.94 0.21 -4.73
N SER A 130 0.13 0.15 -5.51
CA SER A 130 0.23 0.88 -6.78
C SER A 130 -0.74 0.36 -7.84
N ILE A 131 -0.95 -0.96 -7.93
CA ILE A 131 -1.95 -1.55 -8.83
C ILE A 131 -3.34 -1.05 -8.46
N LYS A 132 -3.70 -1.13 -7.17
CA LYS A 132 -5.01 -0.71 -6.68
C LYS A 132 -5.24 0.79 -6.82
N ALA A 133 -4.21 1.61 -6.60
CA ALA A 133 -4.26 3.05 -6.85
C ALA A 133 -4.49 3.36 -8.34
N VAL A 134 -3.85 2.65 -9.27
CA VAL A 134 -4.09 2.81 -10.71
C VAL A 134 -5.53 2.42 -11.06
N GLU A 135 -6.00 1.26 -10.61
CA GLU A 135 -7.39 0.82 -10.84
C GLU A 135 -8.40 1.87 -10.37
N ALA A 136 -8.24 2.35 -9.13
CA ALA A 136 -9.14 3.32 -8.51
C ALA A 136 -9.10 4.68 -9.21
N THR A 137 -7.92 5.22 -9.52
CA THR A 137 -7.80 6.54 -10.16
C THR A 137 -8.35 6.55 -11.59
N PHE A 138 -8.23 5.45 -12.33
CA PHE A 138 -8.82 5.32 -13.67
C PHE A 138 -10.34 5.21 -13.61
N LYS A 139 -10.89 4.43 -12.67
CA LYS A 139 -12.34 4.33 -12.49
C LYS A 139 -12.97 5.65 -12.05
N LEU A 140 -12.34 6.35 -11.10
CA LEU A 140 -12.77 7.65 -10.60
C LEU A 140 -12.85 8.72 -11.70
N HIS A 141 -11.87 8.78 -12.61
CA HIS A 141 -11.81 9.83 -13.64
C HIS A 141 -12.44 9.44 -14.99
N GLY A 142 -12.79 8.17 -15.16
CA GLY A 142 -13.41 7.64 -16.38
C GLY A 142 -14.85 7.26 -16.12
N LYS A 143 -15.05 6.01 -15.66
CA LYS A 143 -16.36 5.37 -15.52
C LYS A 143 -17.37 6.19 -14.72
N PHE A 144 -17.01 6.64 -13.52
CA PHE A 144 -17.97 7.32 -12.63
C PHE A 144 -18.28 8.76 -13.07
N ARG A 145 -17.33 9.41 -13.72
CA ARG A 145 -17.54 10.75 -14.28
C ARG A 145 -18.46 10.72 -15.51
N GLU A 146 -18.49 9.63 -16.26
CA GLU A 146 -19.42 9.48 -17.39
C GLU A 146 -20.85 9.21 -16.89
N GLU A 147 -21.02 8.38 -15.86
CA GLU A 147 -22.34 8.07 -15.26
C GLU A 147 -23.02 9.30 -14.62
N GLU A 148 -22.27 10.26 -14.06
CA GLU A 148 -22.82 11.53 -13.55
C GLU A 148 -23.32 12.47 -14.66
N ASN A 149 -22.71 12.43 -15.85
CA ASN A 149 -23.06 13.34 -16.96
C ASN A 149 -24.23 12.86 -17.82
N ASP A 150 -24.70 11.62 -17.62
CA ASP A 150 -25.83 11.02 -18.33
C ASP A 150 -27.18 11.13 -17.55
N LEU A 151 -27.18 11.79 -16.38
CA LEU A 151 -28.36 12.10 -15.54
C LEU A 151 -28.83 13.56 -15.70
#